data_AF-A0A250KLC0-F1
#
_entry.id   AF-A0A250KLC0-F1
#
_cell.length_a   1.000
_cell.length_b   1.000
_cell.length_c   1.000
_cell.angle_alpha   90.00
_cell.angle_beta   90.00
_cell.angle_gamma   90.00
#
_symmetry.space_group_name_H-M   'P 1'
#
loop_
_entity.id
_entity.type
_entity.pdbx_description
1 polymer ?
#
loop_
_entity_poly.entity_id
_entity_poly.type
_entity_poly.pdbx_seq_one_letter_code
_entity_poly.pdbx_strand_id
1 'polypeptide(L)' 'MGIGVWQVLLVFMIVLLVFGTKKLRTIGGDLGGAIRSFRKSMNETEDEKSPVGGRDGEFEQTPQSDIASPKV' A
#
# COMPACT_ATOMS: atom_id res chain seq x y z
N MET A 1 8.14 -27.92 -21.21
CA MET A 1 8.93 -26.75 -20.75
C MET A 1 7.94 -25.65 -20.36
N GLY A 2 7.49 -25.66 -19.11
CA GLY A 2 6.49 -24.71 -18.62
C GLY A 2 7.12 -23.37 -18.26
N ILE A 3 6.30 -22.32 -18.20
CA ILE A 3 6.69 -21.02 -17.65
C ILE A 3 6.86 -21.22 -16.14
N GLY A 4 8.10 -21.39 -15.70
CA GLY A 4 8.43 -21.47 -14.28
C GLY A 4 8.48 -20.08 -13.65
N VAL A 5 8.38 -20.06 -12.31
CA VAL A 5 8.49 -18.84 -11.51
C VAL A 5 9.81 -18.08 -11.80
N TRP A 6 10.88 -18.82 -12.10
CA TRP A 6 12.18 -18.27 -12.47
C TRP A 6 12.16 -17.45 -13.78
N GLN A 7 11.45 -17.93 -14.80
CA GLN A 7 11.31 -17.23 -16.07
C GLN A 7 10.47 -15.95 -15.91
N VAL A 8 9.40 -16.01 -15.11
CA VAL A 8 8.55 -14.84 -14.84
C VAL A 8 9.34 -13.75 -14.11
N LEU A 9 10.17 -14.10 -13.12
CA LEU A 9 11.02 -13.15 -12.41
C LEU A 9 12.04 -12.46 -13.33
N LEU A 10 12.68 -13.22 -14.23
CA LEU A 10 13.66 -12.67 -15.17
C LEU A 10 13.00 -11.70 -16.15
N VAL A 11 11.84 -12.06 -16.70
CA VAL A 11 11.06 -11.19 -17.59
C VAL A 11 10.59 -9.94 -16.85
N PHE A 12 10.11 -10.09 -15.60
CA PHE A 12 9.67 -8.97 -14.77
C PHE A 12 10.81 -7.98 -14.49
N MET A 13 12.03 -8.45 -14.28
CA MET A 13 13.22 -7.59 -14.13
C MET A 13 13.42 -6.71 -15.37
N ILE A 14 13.36 -7.28 -16.56
CA ILE A 14 13.50 -6.53 -17.82
C ILE A 14 12.38 -5.50 -17.98
N VAL A 15 11.13 -5.88 -17.67
CA VAL A 15 9.99 -4.96 -17.72
C VAL A 15 10.19 -3.78 -16.76
N LEU A 16 10.66 -4.03 -15.53
CA LEU A 16 10.97 -2.97 -14.56
C LEU A 16 12.07 -2.01 -15.06
N LEU A 17 13.08 -2.52 -15.77
CA LEU A 17 14.16 -1.71 -16.37
C LEU A 17 13.64 -0.82 -17.51
N VAL A 18 12.76 -1.36 -18.38
CA VAL A 18 12.20 -0.63 -19.52
C VAL A 18 11.18 0.43 -19.08
N PHE A 19 10.27 0.07 -18.18
CA PHE A 19 9.22 0.97 -17.71
C PHE A 19 9.69 1.88 -16.57
N GLY A 20 10.75 1.48 -15.86
CA GLY A 20 11.23 2.13 -14.64
C GLY A 20 10.32 1.87 -13.43
N THR A 21 10.92 1.85 -12.23
CA THR A 21 10.19 1.63 -10.97
C THR A 21 9.22 2.76 -10.62
N LYS A 22 9.44 3.97 -11.15
CA LYS A 22 8.55 5.14 -10.93
C LYS A 22 7.16 4.93 -11.52
N LYS A 23 7.06 4.51 -12.79
CA LYS A 23 5.77 4.27 -13.45
C LYS A 23 5.05 3.07 -12.84
N LEU A 24 5.79 2.00 -12.53
CA LEU A 24 5.23 0.83 -11.86
C LEU A 24 4.76 1.11 -10.44
N ARG A 25 5.38 2.03 -9.69
CA ARG A 25 4.90 2.43 -8.36
C ARG A 25 3.59 3.23 -8.44
N THR A 26 3.48 4.17 -9.37
CA THR A 26 2.26 4.97 -9.54
C THR A 26 1.09 4.08 -9.94
N ILE A 27 1.24 3.29 -11.01
CA ILE A 27 0.18 2.43 -11.53
C ILE A 27 -0.05 1.22 -10.60
N GLY A 28 1.01 0.66 -10.02
CA GLY A 28 0.94 -0.45 -9.08
C GLY A 28 0.32 -0.09 -7.73
N GLY A 29 0.37 1.18 -7.31
CA GLY A 29 -0.37 1.67 -6.15
C GLY A 29 -1.89 1.58 -6.37
N ASP A 30 -2.36 2.06 -7.53
CA ASP A 30 -3.78 2.06 -7.88
C ASP A 30 -4.33 0.65 -8.09
N LEU A 31 -3.62 -0.16 -8.89
CA LEU A 31 -3.98 -1.57 -9.12
C LEU A 31 -3.80 -2.42 -7.86
N GLY A 32 -2.75 -2.17 -7.07
CA GLY A 32 -2.49 -2.87 -5.83
C GLY A 32 -3.56 -2.60 -4.77
N GLY A 33 -4.04 -1.36 -4.67
CA GLY A 33 -5.16 -0.99 -3.82
C GLY A 33 -6.44 -1.73 -4.20
N ALA A 34 -6.81 -1.73 -5.49
CA ALA A 34 -7.99 -2.42 -5.98
C ALA A 34 -7.93 -3.94 -5.75
N ILE A 35 -6.78 -4.56 -6.05
CA ILE A 35 -6.57 -6.01 -5.83
C ILE A 35 -6.57 -6.36 -4.34
N ARG A 36 -6.03 -5.48 -3.47
CA ARG A 36 -6.01 -5.69 -2.02
C ARG A 36 -7.43 -5.66 -1.43
N SER A 37 -8.27 -4.71 -1.87
CA SER A 37 -9.67 -4.65 -1.45
C SER A 37 -10.47 -5.84 -1.98
N PHE A 38 -10.25 -6.24 -3.25
CA PHE A 38 -10.86 -7.43 -3.83
C PHE A 38 -10.49 -8.71 -3.06
N ARG A 39 -9.20 -8.88 -2.72
CA ARG A 39 -8.75 -10.01 -1.89
C ARG A 39 -9.36 -9.94 -0.49
N LYS A 40 -9.42 -8.76 0.14
CA LYS A 40 -10.01 -8.59 1.48
C LYS A 40 -11.49 -8.99 1.50
N SER A 41 -12.29 -8.53 0.53
CA SER A 41 -13.70 -8.89 0.43
C SER A 41 -13.91 -10.38 0.14
N MET A 42 -13.04 -10.98 -0.68
CA MET A 42 -13.11 -12.42 -0.94
C MET A 42 -12.80 -13.24 0.32
N ASN A 43 -11.83 -12.80 1.15
CA ASN A 43 -11.49 -13.48 2.41
C ASN A 43 -12.51 -13.17 3.54
N GLU A 44 -13.13 -11.98 3.56
CA GLU A 44 -14.23 -11.66 4.51
C GLU A 44 -15.48 -12.51 4.27
N THR A 45 -15.65 -13.04 3.05
CA THR A 45 -16.75 -13.98 2.74
C THR A 45 -16.45 -15.39 3.25
N GLU A 46 -15.18 -15.71 3.54
CA GLU A 46 -14.73 -17.03 4.00
C GLU A 46 -14.44 -17.10 5.51
N ASP A 47 -14.06 -15.99 6.16
CA ASP A 47 -13.68 -15.96 7.58
C ASP A 47 -14.23 -14.71 8.32
N GLU A 48 -15.36 -14.85 9.01
CA GLU A 48 -15.86 -13.88 10.00
C GLU A 48 -15.03 -13.94 11.32
N LYS A 49 -13.73 -13.59 11.29
CA LYS A 49 -12.99 -13.13 12.50
C LYS A 49 -11.59 -12.58 12.19
N SER A 50 -11.42 -11.25 12.18
CA SER A 50 -10.33 -10.51 12.87
C SER A 50 -10.25 -9.04 12.43
N PRO A 51 -10.08 -8.08 13.37
CA PRO A 51 -9.97 -6.67 13.04
C PRO A 51 -8.51 -6.22 13.00
N VAL A 52 -7.85 -6.15 11.85
CA VAL A 52 -6.63 -5.32 11.69
C VAL A 52 -6.46 -4.91 10.23
N GLY A 53 -6.24 -3.61 9.96
CA GLY A 53 -5.53 -3.27 8.73
C GLY A 53 -5.51 -1.84 8.18
N GLY A 54 -6.01 -0.82 8.88
CA GLY A 54 -5.82 0.58 8.51
C GLY A 54 -5.26 1.36 9.69
N ARG A 55 -3.94 1.51 9.76
CA ARG A 55 -3.32 2.59 10.54
C ARG A 55 -2.97 3.66 9.54
N ASP A 56 -3.92 4.55 9.38
CA ASP A 56 -3.82 5.87 8.81
C ASP A 56 -2.61 6.53 9.48
N GLY A 57 -1.54 6.69 8.70
CA GLY A 57 -0.38 7.45 9.11
C GLY A 57 -0.75 8.91 9.18
N GLU A 58 -1.40 9.33 10.25
CA GLU A 58 -1.41 10.72 10.69
C GLU A 58 -0.32 10.88 11.74
N PHE A 59 0.88 11.17 11.25
CA PHE A 59 1.96 11.73 12.05
C PHE A 59 2.29 13.07 11.41
N GLU A 60 1.71 14.15 11.96
CA GLU A 60 2.31 15.48 12.14
C GLU A 60 1.21 16.54 12.35
N GLN A 61 1.06 16.96 13.60
CA GLN A 61 1.08 18.38 13.99
C GLN A 61 1.11 18.49 15.52
N THR A 62 2.32 18.43 16.08
CA THR A 62 2.65 19.25 17.25
C THR A 62 3.36 20.49 16.71
N PRO A 63 2.77 21.68 16.92
CA PRO A 63 3.35 22.56 17.91
C PRO A 63 2.25 23.22 18.75
N GLN A 64 2.14 22.77 20.00
CA GLN A 64 1.39 23.50 21.03
C GLN A 64 2.22 24.72 21.45
N SER A 65 2.16 25.78 20.65
CA SER A 65 2.64 27.12 20.97
C SER A 65 1.45 28.04 21.12
N ASP A 66 0.76 27.97 22.26
CA ASP A 66 -0.05 29.07 22.82
C ASP A 66 -0.50 28.71 24.23
N ILE A 67 0.46 28.60 25.14
CA ILE A 67 0.23 28.95 26.55
C ILE A 67 0.87 30.32 26.75
N ALA A 68 0.38 31.30 25.99
CA ALA A 68 0.56 32.70 26.31
C ALA A 68 -0.63 33.11 27.21
N SER A 69 -0.26 33.64 28.36
CA SER A 69 -1.11 34.00 29.49
C SER A 69 -2.39 34.77 29.13
N PRO A 70 -3.52 34.48 29.80
CA PRO A 70 -4.46 35.50 30.19
C PRO A 70 -4.23 35.85 31.67
N LYS A 71 -3.81 37.09 31.83
CA LYS A 71 -3.71 37.88 33.05
C LYS A 71 -5.13 38.20 33.54
N VAL A 72 -5.49 37.81 34.77
CA VAL A 72 -6.38 38.52 35.71
C VAL A 72 -6.28 37.89 37.10
#